data_AF-A0A3A4NL06-F1
#
_entry.id   AF-A0A3A4NL06-F1
#
_cell.length_a   1.000
_cell.length_b   1.000
_cell.length_c   1.000
_cell.angle_alpha   90.00
_cell.angle_beta   90.00
_cell.angle_gamma   90.00
#
_symmetry.space_group_name_H-M   'P 1'
#
loop_
_entity.id
_entity.type
_entity.pdbx_description
1 polymer ?
#
loop_
_entity_poly.entity_id
_entity_poly.type
_entity_poly.pdbx_seq_one_letter_code
_entity_poly.pdbx_strand_id
1 'polypeptide(L)'
;MTFQKANTKLAKPINQTLSSHIFRHTLLSTLAEKNIPLKAIMVRVGHKDAKTINNIYTHVSKIMEQAALEVLNTISLNRKYIRLNLDK
;
A
#
# COMPACT_ATOMS: atom_id res chain seq x y z
N MET A 1 12.55 6.89 -27.38
CA MET A 1 11.20 7.50 -27.23
C MET A 1 11.07 8.04 -25.81
N THR A 2 10.97 9.35 -25.62
CA THR A 2 10.88 9.98 -24.29
C THR A 2 9.50 9.73 -23.68
N PHE A 3 9.43 9.42 -22.37
CA PHE A 3 8.16 9.16 -21.65
C PHE A 3 7.08 10.23 -21.87
N GLN A 4 7.49 11.47 -22.14
CA GLN A 4 6.60 12.58 -22.48
C GLN A 4 5.83 12.36 -23.81
N LYS A 5 6.44 11.74 -24.83
CA LYS A 5 5.75 11.43 -26.09
C LYS A 5 4.70 10.31 -25.94
N ALA A 6 4.85 9.45 -24.94
CA ALA A 6 3.84 8.45 -24.61
C ALA A 6 2.69 9.10 -23.83
N ASN A 7 2.99 10.06 -22.95
CA ASN A 7 2.01 10.80 -22.17
C ASN A 7 1.00 11.57 -23.03
N THR A 8 1.46 12.16 -24.15
CA THR A 8 0.59 12.91 -25.08
C THR A 8 -0.39 12.02 -25.83
N LYS A 9 -0.21 10.69 -25.81
CA LYS A 9 -1.13 9.72 -26.43
C LYS A 9 -2.20 9.19 -25.48
N LEU A 10 -2.14 9.55 -24.19
CA LEU A 10 -3.14 9.14 -23.21
C LEU A 10 -4.40 9.98 -23.38
N ALA A 11 -5.58 9.36 -23.18
CA ALA A 11 -6.87 10.06 -23.16
C ALA A 11 -6.90 11.18 -22.10
N LYS A 12 -6.12 11.05 -21.04
CA LYS A 12 -5.87 12.08 -20.02
C LYS A 12 -4.35 12.20 -19.81
N PRO A 13 -3.70 13.24 -20.34
CA PRO A 13 -2.28 13.47 -20.12
C PRO A 13 -1.99 13.75 -18.64
N ILE A 14 -0.88 13.22 -18.13
CA ILE A 14 -0.45 13.43 -16.75
C ILE A 14 0.40 14.70 -16.69
N ASN A 15 -0.01 15.68 -15.89
CA ASN A 15 0.72 16.95 -15.74
C ASN A 15 1.84 16.87 -14.69
N GLN A 16 2.70 15.86 -14.81
CA GLN A 16 3.84 15.65 -13.93
C GLN A 16 5.04 15.11 -14.72
N THR A 17 6.25 15.40 -14.25
CA THR A 17 7.48 14.95 -14.90
C THR A 17 7.62 13.44 -14.80
N LEU A 18 7.25 12.72 -15.87
CA LEU A 18 7.34 11.26 -15.91
C LEU A 18 8.80 10.81 -15.99
N SER A 19 9.21 9.99 -15.02
CA SER A 19 10.50 9.32 -14.99
C SER A 19 10.31 7.83 -14.69
N SER A 20 11.32 7.01 -14.99
CA SER A 20 11.35 5.58 -14.63
C SER A 20 11.17 5.36 -13.12
N HIS A 21 11.62 6.31 -12.30
CA HIS A 21 11.49 6.27 -10.85
C HIS A 21 10.03 6.33 -10.41
N ILE A 22 9.18 7.18 -11.00
CA ILE A 22 7.75 7.25 -10.66
C ILE A 22 7.05 5.91 -10.90
N PHE A 23 7.30 5.27 -12.03
CA PHE A 23 6.72 3.96 -12.33
C PHE A 23 7.18 2.88 -11.35
N ARG A 24 8.45 2.93 -10.91
CA ARG A 24 8.98 2.01 -9.88
C ARG A 24 8.27 2.22 -8.55
N HIS A 25 8.05 3.47 -8.13
CA HIS A 25 7.27 3.77 -6.91
C HIS A 25 5.82 3.29 -7.02
N THR A 26 5.14 3.57 -8.13
CA THR A 26 3.76 3.10 -8.35
C THR A 26 3.67 1.59 -8.28
N LEU A 27 4.57 0.87 -8.96
CA LEU A 27 4.62 -0.59 -8.92
C LEU A 27 4.77 -1.11 -7.48
N LEU A 28 5.72 -0.54 -6.74
CA LEU A 28 6.01 -0.96 -5.36
C LEU A 28 4.84 -0.68 -4.42
N SER A 29 4.23 0.50 -4.49
CA SER A 29 3.05 0.85 -3.69
C SER A 29 1.88 -0.10 -3.97
N THR A 30 1.59 -0.40 -5.23
CA THR A 30 0.52 -1.33 -5.60
C THR A 30 0.78 -2.75 -5.08
N LEU A 31 2.04 -3.22 -5.12
CA LEU A 31 2.38 -4.55 -4.58
C LEU A 31 2.26 -4.59 -3.05
N ALA A 32 2.64 -3.50 -2.37
CA ALA A 32 2.50 -3.36 -0.92
C ALA A 32 1.03 -3.31 -0.50
N GLU A 33 0.19 -2.55 -1.21
CA GLU A 33 -1.27 -2.50 -0.99
C GLU A 33 -1.94 -3.86 -1.18
N LYS A 34 -1.40 -4.71 -2.07
CA LYS A 34 -1.86 -6.09 -2.28
C LYS A 34 -1.33 -7.07 -1.23
N ASN A 35 -0.74 -6.58 -0.14
CA ASN A 35 -0.29 -7.40 0.99
C ASN A 35 0.82 -8.41 0.64
N ILE A 36 1.58 -8.15 -0.42
CA ILE A 36 2.65 -9.06 -0.87
C ILE A 36 3.85 -8.91 0.06
N PRO A 37 4.47 -10.01 0.53
CA PRO A 37 5.60 -9.94 1.44
C PRO A 37 6.77 -9.13 0.87
N LEU A 38 7.31 -8.23 1.69
CA LEU A 38 8.45 -7.36 1.36
C LEU A 38 9.61 -8.12 0.71
N LYS A 39 9.94 -9.30 1.25
CA LYS A 39 11.00 -10.18 0.74
C LYS A 39 10.75 -10.62 -0.71
N ALA A 40 9.50 -10.94 -1.06
CA ALA A 40 9.14 -11.35 -2.42
C ALA A 40 9.25 -10.18 -3.41
N ILE A 41 8.83 -8.97 -2.99
CA ILE A 41 8.95 -7.75 -3.80
C ILE A 41 10.42 -7.41 -4.04
N MET A 42 11.26 -7.47 -3.01
CA MET A 42 12.70 -7.16 -3.12
C MET A 42 13.43 -8.11 -4.07
N VAL A 43 13.10 -9.41 -4.05
CA VAL A 43 13.66 -10.40 -5.00
C VAL A 43 13.25 -10.05 -6.44
N ARG A 44 12.03 -9.57 -6.66
CA ARG A 44 11.52 -9.25 -8.00
C ARG A 44 12.07 -7.95 -8.58
N VAL A 45 12.24 -6.91 -7.74
CA VAL A 45 12.59 -5.54 -8.15
C VAL A 45 14.10 -5.26 -8.06
N GLY A 46 14.82 -6.09 -7.29
CA GLY A 46 16.26 -6.04 -7.07
C GLY A 46 16.64 -5.21 -5.84
N HIS A 47 17.82 -5.49 -5.28
CA HIS A 47 18.29 -4.89 -4.01
C HIS A 47 18.66 -3.40 -4.10
N LYS A 48 18.76 -2.82 -5.29
CA LYS A 48 19.14 -1.40 -5.48
C LYS A 48 18.13 -0.42 -4.88
N ASP A 49 16.89 -0.83 -4.67
CA ASP A 49 15.79 0.04 -4.23
C ASP A 49 15.28 -0.27 -2.81
N ALA A 50 16.06 -1.02 -2.02
CA ALA A 50 15.65 -1.43 -0.68
C ALA A 50 15.17 -0.26 0.20
N LYS A 51 15.81 0.91 0.10
CA LYS A 51 15.41 2.13 0.83
C LYS A 51 14.01 2.63 0.45
N THR A 52 13.72 2.67 -0.85
CA THR A 52 12.40 3.08 -1.38
C THR A 52 11.32 2.10 -0.96
N ILE A 53 11.60 0.80 -1.09
CA ILE A 53 10.66 -0.26 -0.72
C ILE A 53 10.35 -0.20 0.77
N ASN A 54 11.38 0.00 1.62
CA ASN A 54 11.20 0.09 3.07
C ASN A 54 10.33 1.29 3.47
N ASN A 55 10.53 2.45 2.84
CA ASN A 55 9.72 3.64 3.11
C ASN A 55 8.24 3.43 2.73
N ILE A 56 7.97 2.86 1.54
CA ILE A 56 6.61 2.57 1.08
C ILE A 56 5.94 1.56 2.03
N TYR A 57 6.64 0.46 2.34
CA TYR A 57 6.09 -0.60 3.17
C TYR A 57 5.85 -0.15 4.61
N THR A 58 6.73 0.68 5.18
CA THR A 58 6.52 1.27 6.50
C THR A 58 5.24 2.09 6.56
N HIS A 59 4.91 2.82 5.49
CA HIS A 59 3.68 3.59 5.41
C HIS A 59 2.44 2.70 5.28
N VAL A 60 2.47 1.69 4.40
CA VAL A 60 1.35 0.74 4.22
C VAL A 60 1.13 -0.10 5.48
N SER A 61 2.20 -0.54 6.14
CA SER A 61 2.11 -1.32 7.38
C SER A 61 1.41 -0.56 8.50
N LYS A 62 1.60 0.76 8.62
CA LYS A 62 0.87 1.58 9.60
C LYS A 62 -0.63 1.63 9.32
N ILE A 63 -1.02 1.72 8.05
CA ILE A 63 -2.43 1.69 7.65
C ILE A 63 -3.04 0.31 7.97
N MET A 64 -2.31 -0.76 7.67
CA MET A 64 -2.74 -2.13 7.98
C MET A 64 -2.85 -2.39 9.50
N GLU A 65 -1.90 -1.87 10.29
CA GLU A 65 -1.93 -1.94 11.74
C GLU A 65 -3.16 -1.24 12.29
N GLN A 66 -3.45 -0.02 11.80
CA GLN A 66 -4.66 0.70 12.17
C GLN A 66 -5.93 -0.08 11.82
N ALA A 67 -6.00 -0.66 10.62
CA ALA A 67 -7.13 -1.48 10.21
C ALA A 67 -7.31 -2.72 11.10
N ALA A 68 -6.21 -3.36 11.52
CA ALA A 68 -6.26 -4.49 12.46
C ALA A 68 -6.76 -4.06 13.84
N LEU A 69 -6.32 -2.91 14.35
CA LEU A 69 -6.79 -2.34 15.60
C LEU A 69 -8.29 -2.00 15.55
N GLU A 70 -8.78 -1.46 14.44
CA GLU A 70 -10.20 -1.19 14.23
C GLU A 70 -11.03 -2.48 14.27
N VAL A 71 -10.60 -3.52 13.56
CA VAL A 71 -11.27 -4.84 13.59
C VAL A 71 -11.27 -5.41 15.00
N LEU A 72 -10.14 -5.37 15.72
CA LEU A 72 -10.06 -5.86 17.10
C LEU A 72 -10.99 -5.08 18.05
N ASN A 73 -11.07 -3.76 17.89
CA ASN A 73 -11.97 -2.92 18.67
C ASN A 73 -13.43 -3.27 18.39
N THR A 74 -13.82 -3.48 17.13
CA THR A 74 -15.20 -3.89 16.78
C THR A 74 -15.58 -5.24 17.41
N ILE A 75 -14.66 -6.21 17.41
CA ILE A 75 -14.87 -7.52 18.04
C ILE A 75 -15.03 -7.37 19.55
N SER A 76 -14.19 -6.53 20.19
CA SER A 76 -14.26 -6.25 21.63
C SER A 76 -15.59 -5.59 22.02
N LEU A 77 -16.01 -4.57 21.27
CA LEU A 77 -17.29 -3.87 21.47
C LEU A 77 -18.48 -4.80 21.27
N ASN A 78 -18.47 -5.62 20.22
CA ASN A 78 -19.52 -6.60 19.97
C ASN A 78 -19.62 -7.63 21.11
N ARG A 79 -18.48 -8.14 21.60
CA ARG A 79 -18.44 -9.04 22.76
C ARG A 79 -19.02 -8.39 24.01
N LYS A 80 -18.70 -7.12 24.28
CA LYS A 80 -19.22 -6.37 25.43
C LYS A 80 -20.73 -6.15 25.32
N TYR A 81 -21.22 -5.82 24.13
CA TYR A 81 -22.65 -5.67 23.86
C TYR A 81 -23.42 -6.97 24.10
N ILE A 82 -22.92 -8.10 23.59
CA ILE A 82 -23.55 -9.42 23.80
C ILE A 82 -23.63 -9.75 25.30
N ARG A 83 -22.54 -9.52 26.06
CA ARG A 83 -22.50 -9.80 27.50
C ARG A 83 -23.50 -8.95 28.30
N LEU A 84 -23.58 -7.64 28.02
CA LEU A 84 -24.53 -6.73 28.67
C LEU A 84 -26.02 -7.05 28.40
N ASN A 85 -26.31 -7.80 27.34
CA ASN A 85 -27.68 -8.21 26.98
C ASN A 85 -28.02 -9.65 27.40
N LEU A 86 -27.03 -10.42 27.88
CA LEU A 86 -27.20 -11.76 28.45
C LEU A 86 -27.36 -11.74 29.98
N ASP A 87 -26.92 -10.68 30.64
CA ASP A 87 -27.03 -10.47 32.09
C ASP A 87 -28.36 -9.78 32.52
N LYS A 88 -29.38 -9.74 31.64
CA LYS A 88 -30.76 -9.28 31.93
C LYS A 88 -31.73 -10.44 31.84
#